data_AF-A0A847KL28-F1
#
_entry.id   AF-A0A847KL28-F1
#
_cell.length_a   1.000
_cell.length_b   1.000
_cell.length_c   1.000
_cell.angle_alpha   90.00
_cell.angle_beta   90.00
_cell.angle_gamma   90.00
#
_symmetry.space_group_name_H-M   'P 1'
#
loop_
_entity.id
_entity.type
_entity.pdbx_description
1 polymer ?
#
loop_
_entity_poly.entity_id
_entity_poly.type
_entity_poly.pdbx_seq_one_letter_code
_entity_poly.pdbx_strand_id
1 'polypeptide(L)'
;MDHFEAVPFEPPTNAPAFTLSSWFDVPSDSPIPLYLYRDHWDLPGRPQLWEAARLTRAIYLYREKATQWTVLVKFYREKVSDPVWAERHATNEFECTRRAQSFLPDPALRAPRTLARRRDVLFLEHVDGLTLEDAAAIRRTRPGMLLRVLEDTARLLASLHVSGRTPESEPDLGWDVGRAHAYVGDLSHAGVLKDDTLVSEALHRLIDRWAADPAMAEFVPGWIHGDATTSNFIVAHAGGLVAIDWERMREADPASEVGRLLAEVTHAILRYGGNSDEASEVDVFTRSAYAGALPDDWDADALLHRSTFHQASSTLRIARNGWLTRLERMGMVAQAMALLA
;
A
#
# COMPACT_ATOMS: atom_id res chain seq x y z
N MET A 1 -17.03 -36.71 6.49
CA MET A 1 -16.68 -35.94 5.27
C MET A 1 -17.57 -34.72 5.27
N ASP A 2 -16.99 -33.55 5.51
CA ASP A 2 -17.73 -32.31 5.70
C ASP A 2 -18.23 -31.81 4.34
N HIS A 3 -19.56 -31.83 4.11
CA HIS A 3 -20.19 -31.48 2.84
C HIS A 3 -19.85 -30.05 2.34
N PHE A 4 -19.23 -29.22 3.19
CA PHE A 4 -18.76 -27.87 2.87
C PHE A 4 -17.44 -27.80 2.11
N GLU A 5 -16.59 -28.83 2.11
CA GLU A 5 -15.29 -28.77 1.41
C GLU A 5 -15.42 -28.68 -0.12
N ALA A 6 -16.58 -29.05 -0.67
CA ALA A 6 -16.81 -29.09 -2.12
C ALA A 6 -17.45 -27.81 -2.69
N VAL A 7 -18.13 -26.99 -1.88
CA VAL A 7 -18.91 -25.86 -2.41
C VAL A 7 -17.96 -24.69 -2.72
N PRO A 8 -17.88 -24.23 -3.98
CA PRO A 8 -17.08 -23.06 -4.32
C PRO A 8 -17.69 -21.80 -3.70
N PHE A 9 -16.82 -20.90 -3.26
CA PHE A 9 -17.21 -19.57 -2.84
C PHE A 9 -17.23 -18.64 -4.04
N GLU A 10 -18.42 -18.16 -4.37
CA GLU A 10 -18.64 -17.24 -5.49
C GLU A 10 -19.14 -15.88 -4.97
N PRO A 11 -18.79 -14.78 -5.65
CA PRO A 11 -19.33 -13.48 -5.31
C PRO A 11 -20.86 -13.47 -5.49
N PRO A 12 -21.61 -12.68 -4.69
CA PRO A 12 -23.07 -12.61 -4.83
C PRO A 12 -23.47 -12.14 -6.24
N THR A 13 -24.22 -12.98 -6.96
CA THR A 13 -24.66 -12.73 -8.34
C THR A 13 -25.73 -11.63 -8.46
N ASN A 14 -26.49 -11.40 -7.39
CA ASN A 14 -27.56 -10.40 -7.32
C ASN A 14 -27.10 -9.02 -6.82
N ALA A 15 -25.79 -8.76 -6.76
CA ALA A 15 -25.30 -7.46 -6.34
C ALA A 15 -25.84 -6.37 -7.30
N PRO A 16 -26.53 -5.33 -6.79
CA PRO A 16 -27.11 -4.28 -7.63
C PRO A 16 -26.03 -3.61 -8.48
N ALA A 17 -26.41 -3.13 -9.66
CA ALA A 17 -25.50 -2.48 -10.60
C ALA A 17 -24.80 -1.28 -9.95
N PHE A 18 -23.53 -1.47 -9.60
CA PHE A 18 -22.49 -0.48 -9.33
C PHE A 18 -22.86 0.76 -8.48
N THR A 19 -23.71 0.63 -7.48
CA THR A 19 -23.74 1.62 -6.40
C THR A 19 -22.73 1.17 -5.33
N LEU A 20 -21.52 1.73 -5.42
CA LEU A 20 -20.50 1.61 -4.38
C LEU A 20 -21.15 1.87 -3.02
N SER A 21 -20.92 0.97 -2.07
CA SER A 21 -21.42 1.06 -0.69
C SER A 21 -22.93 0.87 -0.50
N SER A 22 -23.68 0.43 -1.53
CA SER A 22 -25.05 -0.05 -1.33
C SER A 22 -25.03 -1.45 -0.71
N TRP A 23 -25.55 -1.53 0.52
CA TRP A 23 -25.76 -2.80 1.21
C TRP A 23 -26.97 -3.53 0.64
N PHE A 24 -26.87 -4.84 0.49
CA PHE A 24 -27.95 -5.73 0.09
C PHE A 24 -27.99 -6.97 0.97
N ASP A 25 -29.18 -7.52 1.19
CA ASP A 25 -29.37 -8.68 2.05
C ASP A 25 -28.73 -9.94 1.46
N VAL A 26 -28.07 -10.71 2.33
CA VAL A 26 -27.51 -12.01 2.00
C VAL A 26 -28.14 -13.06 2.92
N PRO A 27 -28.72 -14.15 2.38
CA PRO A 27 -29.27 -15.23 3.21
C PRO A 27 -28.21 -15.80 4.15
N SER A 28 -28.55 -15.99 5.43
CA SER A 28 -27.64 -16.48 6.47
C SER A 28 -27.18 -17.94 6.26
N ASP A 29 -27.83 -18.67 5.36
CA ASP A 29 -27.46 -20.01 4.89
C ASP A 29 -26.62 -20.01 3.60
N SER A 30 -26.30 -18.83 3.06
CA SER A 30 -25.37 -18.69 1.94
C SER A 30 -23.96 -19.16 2.34
N PRO A 31 -23.16 -19.71 1.40
CA PRO A 31 -21.88 -20.33 1.72
C PRO A 31 -20.91 -19.46 2.55
N ILE A 32 -20.83 -18.16 2.24
CA ILE A 32 -19.93 -17.21 2.94
C ILE A 32 -20.39 -16.91 4.38
N PRO A 33 -21.62 -16.38 4.64
CA PRO A 33 -22.14 -16.23 5.99
C PRO A 33 -22.07 -17.49 6.84
N LEU A 34 -22.40 -18.65 6.26
CA LEU A 34 -22.39 -19.91 6.98
C LEU A 34 -20.97 -20.35 7.34
N TYR A 35 -20.00 -20.13 6.45
CA TYR A 35 -18.59 -20.32 6.72
C TYR A 35 -18.06 -19.42 7.84
N LEU A 36 -18.36 -18.11 7.75
CA LEU A 36 -17.96 -17.13 8.76
C LEU A 36 -18.56 -17.45 10.14
N TYR A 37 -19.85 -17.82 10.17
CA TYR A 37 -20.51 -18.24 11.41
C TYR A 37 -19.88 -19.47 12.03
N ARG A 38 -19.60 -20.51 11.23
CA ARG A 38 -19.12 -21.79 11.77
C ARG A 38 -17.67 -21.71 12.27
N ASP A 39 -16.81 -21.01 11.52
CA ASP A 39 -15.37 -21.11 11.70
C ASP A 39 -14.75 -19.87 12.35
N HIS A 40 -15.43 -18.72 12.35
CA HIS A 40 -14.84 -17.43 12.75
C HIS A 40 -15.72 -16.57 13.68
N TRP A 41 -16.93 -17.02 14.02
CA TRP A 41 -17.84 -16.27 14.89
C TRP A 41 -17.57 -16.58 16.35
N ASP A 42 -17.09 -15.58 17.08
CA ASP A 42 -16.78 -15.63 18.50
C ASP A 42 -17.80 -14.86 19.37
N LEU A 43 -18.82 -14.27 18.75
CA LEU A 43 -19.83 -13.46 19.42
C LEU A 43 -21.00 -14.31 19.97
N PRO A 44 -21.71 -13.85 21.01
CA PRO A 44 -22.84 -14.58 21.58
C PRO A 44 -24.02 -14.70 20.60
N GLY A 45 -24.61 -15.89 20.51
CA GLY A 45 -25.80 -16.16 19.71
C GLY A 45 -25.50 -16.45 18.23
N ARG A 46 -26.51 -16.94 17.51
CA ARG A 46 -26.40 -17.22 16.06
C ARG A 46 -26.69 -15.92 15.28
N PRO A 47 -25.85 -15.53 14.30
CA PRO A 47 -26.11 -14.39 13.45
C PRO A 47 -27.40 -14.63 12.65
N GLN A 48 -28.30 -13.65 12.66
CA GLN A 48 -29.64 -13.83 12.10
C GLN A 48 -29.76 -13.23 10.70
N LEU A 49 -29.09 -12.11 10.44
CA LEU A 49 -29.18 -11.38 9.18
C LEU A 49 -27.80 -10.90 8.74
N TRP A 50 -27.47 -11.21 7.51
CA TRP A 50 -26.28 -10.72 6.84
C TRP A 50 -26.64 -9.76 5.72
N GLU A 51 -25.75 -8.83 5.47
CA GLU A 51 -25.76 -8.00 4.28
C GLU A 51 -24.36 -7.96 3.69
N ALA A 52 -24.29 -7.66 2.40
CA ALA A 52 -23.03 -7.43 1.72
C ALA A 52 -23.04 -6.12 0.96
N ALA A 53 -21.86 -5.54 0.80
CA ALA A 53 -21.64 -4.39 -0.06
C ALA A 53 -20.47 -4.70 -1.00
N ARG A 54 -20.61 -4.27 -2.26
CA ARG A 54 -19.57 -4.48 -3.27
C ARG A 54 -18.64 -3.26 -3.31
N LEU A 55 -17.34 -3.49 -3.13
CA LEU A 55 -16.31 -2.46 -3.30
C LEU A 55 -15.76 -2.47 -4.73
N THR A 56 -15.47 -3.67 -5.26
CA THR A 56 -15.06 -3.86 -6.66
C THR A 56 -15.66 -5.14 -7.23
N ARG A 57 -15.30 -5.51 -8.45
CA ARG A 57 -15.70 -6.82 -9.01
C ARG A 57 -15.23 -8.00 -8.16
N ALA A 58 -14.07 -7.86 -7.52
CA ALA A 58 -13.41 -8.94 -6.79
C ALA A 58 -13.46 -8.75 -5.27
N ILE A 59 -14.01 -7.65 -4.74
CA ILE A 59 -13.91 -7.30 -3.31
C ILE A 59 -15.29 -6.94 -2.77
N TYR A 60 -15.67 -7.60 -1.68
CA TYR A 60 -16.95 -7.43 -1.01
C TYR A 60 -16.74 -7.28 0.50
N LEU A 61 -17.63 -6.52 1.13
CA LEU A 61 -17.81 -6.50 2.57
C LEU A 61 -19.00 -7.39 2.91
N TYR A 62 -18.87 -8.23 3.93
CA TYR A 62 -19.97 -8.98 4.53
C TYR A 62 -20.14 -8.51 5.96
N ARG A 63 -21.33 -8.03 6.31
CA ARG A 63 -21.65 -7.49 7.63
C ARG A 63 -22.81 -8.25 8.25
N GLU A 64 -22.63 -8.64 9.49
CA GLU A 64 -23.73 -9.13 10.32
C GLU A 64 -24.47 -7.94 10.93
N LYS A 65 -25.79 -7.88 10.73
CA LYS A 65 -26.58 -6.66 11.00
C LYS A 65 -26.71 -6.31 12.47
N ALA A 66 -26.78 -7.28 13.38
CA ALA A 66 -26.99 -6.99 14.80
C ALA A 66 -25.73 -6.46 15.48
N THR A 67 -24.58 -7.08 15.16
CA THR A 67 -23.28 -6.82 15.78
C THR A 67 -22.44 -5.82 15.00
N GLN A 68 -22.79 -5.55 13.74
CA GLN A 68 -22.00 -4.77 12.78
C GLN A 68 -20.62 -5.38 12.50
N TRP A 69 -20.38 -6.64 12.89
CA TRP A 69 -19.14 -7.34 12.56
C TRP A 69 -19.01 -7.45 11.05
N THR A 70 -17.91 -6.89 10.51
CA THR A 70 -17.71 -6.79 9.06
C THR A 70 -16.41 -7.45 8.63
N VAL A 71 -16.50 -8.25 7.58
CA VAL A 71 -15.41 -9.02 6.99
C VAL A 71 -15.21 -8.57 5.54
N LEU A 72 -13.96 -8.29 5.17
CA LEU A 72 -13.57 -8.06 3.79
C LEU A 72 -13.24 -9.39 3.12
N VAL A 73 -13.86 -9.64 1.96
CA VAL A 73 -13.69 -10.86 1.18
C VAL A 73 -13.17 -10.52 -0.21
N LYS A 74 -12.01 -11.07 -0.57
CA LYS A 74 -11.40 -10.94 -1.91
C LYS A 74 -11.56 -12.25 -2.69
N PHE A 75 -12.19 -12.19 -3.86
CA PHE A 75 -12.40 -13.30 -4.79
C PHE A 75 -11.41 -13.21 -5.96
N TYR A 76 -10.34 -14.00 -5.95
CA TYR A 76 -9.25 -13.84 -6.92
C TYR A 76 -9.58 -14.32 -8.33
N ARG A 77 -10.56 -15.22 -8.49
CA ARG A 77 -11.03 -15.65 -9.82
C ARG A 77 -11.70 -14.54 -10.63
N GLU A 78 -12.14 -13.47 -9.97
CA GLU A 78 -12.64 -12.26 -10.65
C GLU A 78 -11.49 -11.37 -11.17
N LYS A 79 -10.26 -11.56 -10.68
CA LYS A 79 -9.07 -10.83 -11.13
C LYS A 79 -8.29 -11.59 -12.20
N VAL A 80 -8.22 -12.93 -12.09
CA VAL A 80 -7.42 -13.78 -12.97
C VAL A 80 -8.25 -15.00 -13.40
N SER A 81 -8.27 -15.29 -14.70
CA SER A 81 -9.08 -16.37 -15.27
C SER A 81 -8.58 -17.77 -14.91
N ASP A 82 -7.28 -17.93 -14.70
CA ASP A 82 -6.66 -19.21 -14.33
C ASP A 82 -6.83 -19.47 -12.82
N PRO A 83 -7.49 -20.57 -12.42
CA PRO A 83 -7.70 -20.93 -11.02
C PRO A 83 -6.41 -21.10 -10.21
N VAL A 84 -5.34 -21.62 -10.83
CA VAL A 84 -4.05 -21.85 -10.15
C VAL A 84 -3.40 -20.52 -9.79
N TRP A 85 -3.45 -19.56 -10.70
CA TRP A 85 -2.95 -18.21 -10.43
C TRP A 85 -3.82 -17.50 -9.39
N ALA A 86 -5.14 -17.64 -9.44
CA ALA A 86 -6.04 -17.06 -8.45
C ALA A 86 -5.73 -17.57 -7.03
N GLU A 87 -5.54 -18.88 -6.86
CA GLU A 87 -5.13 -19.45 -5.57
C GLU A 87 -3.73 -19.00 -5.15
N ARG A 88 -2.78 -18.90 -6.08
CA ARG A 88 -1.44 -18.38 -5.79
C ARG A 88 -1.48 -16.95 -5.28
N HIS A 89 -2.28 -16.08 -5.89
CA HIS A 89 -2.43 -14.70 -5.43
C HIS A 89 -3.09 -14.62 -4.05
N ALA A 90 -4.17 -15.38 -3.82
CA ALA A 90 -4.82 -15.46 -2.51
C ALA A 90 -3.85 -15.96 -1.42
N THR A 91 -3.02 -16.95 -1.75
CA THR A 91 -2.00 -17.50 -0.85
C THR A 91 -0.91 -16.47 -0.58
N ASN A 92 -0.42 -15.79 -1.62
CA ASN A 92 0.61 -14.76 -1.48
C ASN A 92 0.16 -13.63 -0.55
N GLU A 93 -1.02 -13.04 -0.79
CA GLU A 93 -1.50 -11.95 0.08
C GLU A 93 -1.74 -12.43 1.52
N PHE A 94 -2.29 -13.63 1.71
CA PHE A 94 -2.50 -14.21 3.05
C PHE A 94 -1.18 -14.36 3.82
N GLU A 95 -0.17 -14.97 3.20
CA GLU A 95 1.13 -15.21 3.83
C GLU A 95 1.92 -13.91 4.05
N CYS A 96 1.89 -12.97 3.10
CA CYS A 96 2.49 -11.65 3.28
C CYS A 96 1.83 -10.88 4.42
N THR A 97 0.50 -10.88 4.51
CA THR A 97 -0.21 -10.20 5.62
C THR A 97 0.15 -10.83 6.97
N ARG A 98 0.22 -12.15 7.07
CA ARG A 98 0.64 -12.85 8.30
C ARG A 98 2.10 -12.55 8.67
N ARG A 99 2.98 -12.47 7.67
CA ARG A 99 4.37 -12.09 7.88
C ARG A 99 4.48 -10.65 8.40
N ALA A 100 3.72 -9.72 7.81
CA ALA A 100 3.66 -8.34 8.29
C ALA A 100 3.17 -8.26 9.75
N GLN A 101 2.15 -9.04 10.13
CA GLN A 101 1.70 -9.13 11.53
C GLN A 101 2.82 -9.57 12.49
N SER A 102 3.75 -10.43 12.04
CA SER A 102 4.87 -10.88 12.89
C SER A 102 5.96 -9.84 13.09
N PHE A 103 6.05 -8.83 12.21
CA PHE A 103 7.01 -7.72 12.32
C PHE A 103 6.43 -6.47 12.98
N LEU A 104 5.12 -6.44 13.23
CA LEU A 104 4.40 -5.30 13.77
C LEU A 104 3.82 -5.65 15.16
N PRO A 105 4.64 -5.59 16.22
CA PRO A 105 4.22 -6.00 17.56
C PRO A 105 3.31 -4.98 18.25
N ASP A 106 3.30 -3.72 17.81
CA ASP A 106 2.45 -2.67 18.39
C ASP A 106 1.00 -2.84 17.90
N PRO A 107 0.03 -3.11 18.79
CA PRO A 107 -1.37 -3.25 18.40
C PRO A 107 -1.97 -1.95 17.81
N ALA A 108 -1.36 -0.79 18.07
CA ALA A 108 -1.76 0.48 17.48
C ALA A 108 -1.20 0.70 16.06
N LEU A 109 -0.18 -0.04 15.62
CA LEU A 109 0.48 0.11 14.32
C LEU A 109 0.63 -1.27 13.67
N ARG A 110 -0.36 -1.69 12.88
CA ARG A 110 -0.49 -3.12 12.52
C ARG A 110 -0.90 -3.39 11.08
N ALA A 111 -0.84 -4.65 10.70
CA ALA A 111 -1.54 -5.20 9.53
C ALA A 111 -2.99 -5.60 9.92
N PRO A 112 -3.91 -5.75 8.94
CA PRO A 112 -5.25 -6.26 9.22
C PRO A 112 -5.17 -7.70 9.73
N ARG A 113 -6.12 -8.11 10.58
CA ARG A 113 -6.23 -9.51 10.97
C ARG A 113 -6.57 -10.37 9.75
N THR A 114 -5.83 -11.46 9.61
CA THR A 114 -6.14 -12.52 8.63
C THR A 114 -7.12 -13.49 9.27
N LEU A 115 -8.33 -13.59 8.72
CA LEU A 115 -9.32 -14.53 9.23
C LEU A 115 -9.11 -15.91 8.61
N ALA A 116 -9.06 -15.99 7.29
CA ALA A 116 -8.83 -17.23 6.58
C ALA A 116 -8.46 -17.05 5.11
N ARG A 117 -7.92 -18.11 4.53
CA ARG A 117 -7.88 -18.34 3.08
C ARG A 117 -8.58 -19.67 2.78
N ARG A 118 -9.40 -19.69 1.73
CA ARG A 118 -10.00 -20.90 1.17
C ARG A 118 -9.83 -20.86 -0.35
N ARG A 119 -8.91 -21.68 -0.87
CA ARG A 119 -8.52 -21.69 -2.30
C ARG A 119 -8.14 -20.28 -2.77
N ASP A 120 -8.92 -19.73 -3.70
CA ASP A 120 -8.81 -18.42 -4.32
C ASP A 120 -9.57 -17.30 -3.61
N VAL A 121 -10.13 -17.56 -2.42
CA VAL A 121 -10.85 -16.57 -1.63
C VAL A 121 -10.10 -16.25 -0.33
N LEU A 122 -9.91 -14.95 -0.08
CA LEU A 122 -9.23 -14.42 1.09
C LEU A 122 -10.21 -13.63 1.97
N PHE A 123 -10.16 -13.89 3.28
CA PHE A 123 -10.98 -13.26 4.30
C PHE A 123 -10.08 -12.47 5.26
N LEU A 124 -10.31 -11.16 5.32
CA LEU A 124 -9.58 -10.23 6.16
C LEU A 124 -10.57 -9.48 7.06
N GLU A 125 -10.07 -8.99 8.19
CA GLU A 125 -10.72 -7.91 8.91
C GLU A 125 -11.01 -6.73 7.97
N HIS A 126 -12.23 -6.18 8.04
CA HIS A 126 -12.48 -4.87 7.47
C HIS A 126 -11.99 -3.80 8.45
N VAL A 127 -11.05 -2.98 7.99
CA VAL A 127 -10.64 -1.76 8.69
C VAL A 127 -11.48 -0.59 8.18
N ASP A 128 -12.31 -0.02 9.05
CA ASP A 128 -13.07 1.20 8.77
C ASP A 128 -12.32 2.42 9.35
N GLY A 129 -12.25 3.50 8.60
CA GLY A 129 -11.42 4.65 8.97
C GLY A 129 -11.09 5.60 7.82
N LEU A 130 -10.22 6.57 8.12
CA LEU A 130 -9.73 7.55 7.15
C LEU A 130 -8.36 7.13 6.64
N THR A 131 -8.16 7.15 5.33
CA THR A 131 -6.85 6.89 4.74
C THR A 131 -5.89 8.06 4.97
N LEU A 132 -4.59 7.84 4.80
CA LEU A 132 -3.60 8.92 4.73
C LEU A 132 -3.90 9.87 3.55
N GLU A 133 -4.46 9.36 2.44
CA GLU A 133 -4.95 10.18 1.32
C GLU A 133 -6.07 11.13 1.78
N ASP A 134 -7.05 10.62 2.54
CA ASP A 134 -8.14 11.44 3.09
C ASP A 134 -7.58 12.49 4.05
N ALA A 135 -6.62 12.11 4.90
CA ALA A 135 -5.95 13.04 5.81
C ALA A 135 -5.23 14.17 5.06
N ALA A 136 -4.57 13.86 3.92
CA ALA A 136 -3.99 14.86 3.04
C ALA A 136 -5.07 15.74 2.38
N ALA A 137 -6.19 15.17 1.96
CA ALA A 137 -7.29 15.91 1.33
C ALA A 137 -7.96 16.91 2.29
N ILE A 138 -8.14 16.55 3.56
CA ILE A 138 -8.83 17.38 4.56
C ILE A 138 -7.88 18.20 5.45
N ARG A 139 -6.56 18.17 5.21
CA ARG A 139 -5.54 18.78 6.09
C ARG A 139 -5.78 20.26 6.42
N ARG A 140 -6.39 21.02 5.51
CA ARG A 140 -6.71 22.45 5.71
C ARG A 140 -7.92 22.69 6.60
N THR A 141 -8.89 21.77 6.60
CA THR A 141 -10.08 21.85 7.45
C THR A 141 -9.89 21.12 8.78
N ARG A 142 -8.91 20.21 8.87
CA ARG A 142 -8.49 19.52 10.09
C ARG A 142 -6.96 19.62 10.28
N PRO A 143 -6.45 20.79 10.67
CA PRO A 143 -5.01 20.97 10.87
C PRO A 143 -4.46 19.98 11.90
N GLY A 144 -3.24 19.50 11.68
CA GLY A 144 -2.55 18.53 12.53
C GLY A 144 -2.93 17.06 12.30
N MET A 145 -4.06 16.76 11.66
CA MET A 145 -4.44 15.37 11.37
C MET A 145 -3.40 14.68 10.48
N LEU A 146 -3.03 15.31 9.36
CA LEU A 146 -2.04 14.77 8.43
C LEU A 146 -0.71 14.45 9.12
N LEU A 147 -0.15 15.39 9.88
CA LEU A 147 1.14 15.20 10.55
C LEU A 147 1.10 14.02 11.54
N ARG A 148 -0.01 13.87 12.29
CA ARG A 148 -0.20 12.72 13.17
C ARG A 148 -0.23 11.40 12.40
N VAL A 149 -0.98 11.34 11.28
CA VAL A 149 -1.04 10.10 10.47
C VAL A 149 0.33 9.79 9.89
N LEU A 150 1.07 10.79 9.42
CA LEU A 150 2.43 10.61 8.90
C LEU A 150 3.40 10.11 9.97
N GLU A 151 3.30 10.61 11.20
CA GLU A 151 4.09 10.11 12.33
C GLU A 151 3.75 8.64 12.64
N ASP A 152 2.47 8.27 12.67
CA ASP A 152 2.04 6.87 12.83
C ASP A 152 2.54 5.99 11.67
N THR A 153 2.47 6.47 10.44
CA THR A 153 2.95 5.75 9.25
C THR A 153 4.46 5.57 9.31
N ALA A 154 5.20 6.62 9.66
CA ALA A 154 6.65 6.57 9.81
C ALA A 154 7.08 5.55 10.88
N ARG A 155 6.40 5.54 12.03
CA ARG A 155 6.65 4.55 13.09
C ARG A 155 6.31 3.13 12.67
N LEU A 156 5.20 2.92 11.94
CA LEU A 156 4.83 1.60 11.42
C LEU A 156 5.90 1.07 10.47
N LEU A 157 6.35 1.90 9.52
CA LEU A 157 7.39 1.52 8.56
C LEU A 157 8.73 1.27 9.26
N ALA A 158 9.13 2.12 10.20
CA ALA A 158 10.34 1.90 10.99
C ALA A 158 10.27 0.57 11.76
N SER A 159 9.13 0.27 12.41
CA SER A 159 8.94 -1.02 13.11
C SER A 159 9.06 -2.21 12.15
N LEU A 160 8.44 -2.12 10.98
CA LEU A 160 8.52 -3.15 9.94
C LEU A 160 9.97 -3.36 9.50
N HIS A 161 10.68 -2.29 9.15
CA HIS A 161 12.06 -2.37 8.66
C HIS A 161 13.04 -2.88 9.72
N VAL A 162 12.87 -2.47 10.98
CA VAL A 162 13.71 -2.90 12.10
C VAL A 162 13.50 -4.37 12.43
N SER A 163 12.23 -4.80 12.51
CA SER A 163 11.90 -6.19 12.85
C SER A 163 12.08 -7.14 11.66
N GLY A 164 12.05 -6.60 10.44
CA GLY A 164 12.17 -7.32 9.18
C GLY A 164 13.57 -7.32 8.57
N ARG A 165 14.63 -6.92 9.29
CA ARG A 165 16.01 -6.93 8.75
C ARG A 165 16.42 -8.33 8.32
N THR A 166 17.07 -8.44 7.16
CA THR A 166 17.63 -9.68 6.63
C THR A 166 19.13 -9.49 6.33
N PRO A 167 20.00 -9.51 7.37
CA PRO A 167 21.44 -9.26 7.21
C PRO A 167 22.18 -10.29 6.36
N GLU A 168 21.59 -11.47 6.18
CA GLU A 168 22.14 -12.54 5.32
C GLU A 168 21.76 -12.36 3.84
N SER A 169 20.81 -11.46 3.52
CA SER A 169 20.37 -11.18 2.16
C SER A 169 21.30 -10.17 1.49
N GLU A 170 21.62 -10.41 0.22
CA GLU A 170 22.44 -9.50 -0.56
C GLU A 170 21.64 -8.26 -1.00
N PRO A 171 22.21 -7.04 -0.92
CA PRO A 171 21.61 -5.84 -1.49
C PRO A 171 21.44 -5.95 -3.01
N ASP A 172 20.21 -5.70 -3.51
CA ASP A 172 19.90 -5.66 -4.95
C ASP A 172 19.52 -4.25 -5.40
N LEU A 173 20.53 -3.38 -5.55
CA LEU A 173 20.35 -2.06 -6.15
C LEU A 173 19.99 -2.13 -7.65
N GLY A 174 20.42 -3.19 -8.33
CA GLY A 174 20.26 -3.35 -9.77
C GLY A 174 18.79 -3.37 -10.20
N TRP A 175 17.94 -4.02 -9.40
CA TRP A 175 16.50 -4.00 -9.62
C TRP A 175 15.91 -2.57 -9.56
N ASP A 176 16.26 -1.78 -8.55
CA ASP A 176 15.71 -0.43 -8.36
C ASP A 176 16.18 0.55 -9.44
N VAL A 177 17.44 0.47 -9.82
CA VAL A 177 18.01 1.26 -10.94
C VAL A 177 17.35 0.90 -12.27
N GLY A 178 17.18 -0.40 -12.54
CA GLY A 178 16.48 -0.88 -13.73
C GLY A 178 15.03 -0.40 -13.80
N ARG A 179 14.34 -0.34 -12.65
CA ARG A 179 12.97 0.21 -12.56
C ARG A 179 12.93 1.71 -12.83
N ALA A 180 13.88 2.48 -12.30
CA ALA A 180 13.97 3.92 -12.56
C ALA A 180 14.12 4.22 -14.06
N HIS A 181 15.04 3.52 -14.75
CA HIS A 181 15.20 3.60 -16.20
C HIS A 181 13.93 3.18 -16.96
N ALA A 182 13.27 2.11 -16.52
CA ALA A 182 12.00 1.68 -17.12
C ALA A 182 10.92 2.77 -17.04
N TYR A 183 10.84 3.55 -15.96
CA TYR A 183 9.90 4.67 -15.85
C TYR A 183 10.18 5.80 -16.84
N VAL A 184 11.44 6.09 -17.12
CA VAL A 184 11.83 7.06 -18.18
C VAL A 184 11.39 6.55 -19.55
N GLY A 185 11.57 5.24 -19.81
CA GLY A 185 11.07 4.56 -21.00
C GLY A 185 9.55 4.66 -21.14
N ASP A 186 8.81 4.35 -20.07
CA ASP A 186 7.34 4.44 -20.02
C ASP A 186 6.85 5.87 -20.32
N LEU A 187 7.51 6.89 -19.76
CA LEU A 187 7.19 8.30 -20.00
C LEU A 187 7.42 8.71 -21.45
N SER A 188 8.48 8.19 -22.07
CA SER A 188 8.76 8.41 -23.49
C SER A 188 7.70 7.74 -24.37
N HIS A 189 7.37 6.48 -24.08
CA HIS A 189 6.33 5.73 -24.80
C HIS A 189 4.95 6.38 -24.69
N ALA A 190 4.62 6.91 -23.51
CA ALA A 190 3.35 7.58 -23.22
C ALA A 190 3.29 9.05 -23.70
N GLY A 191 4.26 9.50 -24.52
CA GLY A 191 4.24 10.81 -25.17
C GLY A 191 4.63 12.00 -24.28
N VAL A 192 5.11 11.78 -23.05
CA VAL A 192 5.52 12.86 -22.15
C VAL A 192 6.85 13.43 -22.59
N LEU A 193 7.83 12.54 -22.78
CA LEU A 193 9.22 12.88 -23.13
C LEU A 193 9.55 12.64 -24.61
N LYS A 194 8.54 12.34 -25.44
CA LYS A 194 8.75 11.87 -26.82
C LYS A 194 9.61 12.82 -27.66
N ASP A 195 9.43 14.12 -27.49
CA ASP A 195 10.15 15.15 -28.25
C ASP A 195 11.24 15.84 -27.40
N ASP A 196 11.46 15.38 -26.16
CA ASP A 196 12.37 15.96 -25.17
C ASP A 196 13.54 15.00 -24.89
N THR A 197 14.28 14.61 -25.93
CA THR A 197 15.40 13.66 -25.84
C THR A 197 16.47 14.09 -24.83
N LEU A 198 16.76 15.39 -24.77
CA LEU A 198 17.71 15.96 -23.80
C LEU A 198 17.30 15.69 -22.36
N VAL A 199 16.00 15.76 -22.05
CA VAL A 199 15.47 15.50 -20.70
C VAL A 199 15.57 14.01 -20.38
N SER A 200 15.22 13.15 -21.32
CA SER A 200 15.32 11.69 -21.17
C SER A 200 16.77 11.25 -20.91
N GLU A 201 17.73 11.75 -21.72
CA GLU A 201 19.15 11.47 -21.51
C GLU A 201 19.68 12.04 -20.19
N ALA A 202 19.22 13.22 -19.79
CA ALA A 202 19.60 13.82 -18.51
C ALA A 202 19.12 12.96 -17.34
N LEU A 203 17.88 12.47 -17.36
CA LEU A 203 17.35 11.55 -16.36
C LEU A 203 18.18 10.26 -16.27
N HIS A 204 18.50 9.64 -17.41
CA HIS A 204 19.35 8.44 -17.40
C HIS A 204 20.72 8.72 -16.76
N ARG A 205 21.39 9.81 -17.14
CA ARG A 205 22.68 10.20 -16.52
C ARG A 205 22.58 10.48 -15.03
N LEU A 206 21.47 11.08 -14.59
CA LEU A 206 21.22 11.35 -13.17
C LEU A 206 21.00 10.04 -12.39
N ILE A 207 20.20 9.12 -12.93
CA ILE A 207 19.99 7.79 -12.36
C ILE A 207 21.32 7.03 -12.26
N ASP A 208 22.12 7.01 -13.33
CA ASP A 208 23.40 6.31 -13.37
C ASP A 208 24.43 6.91 -12.39
N ARG A 209 24.38 8.24 -12.17
CA ARG A 209 25.22 8.90 -11.17
C ARG A 209 24.88 8.45 -9.75
N TRP A 210 23.60 8.39 -9.41
CA TRP A 210 23.15 7.85 -8.12
C TRP A 210 23.51 6.38 -7.99
N ALA A 211 23.33 5.58 -9.04
CA ALA A 211 23.70 4.17 -9.04
C ALA A 211 25.21 3.93 -8.81
N ALA A 212 26.06 4.91 -9.17
CA ALA A 212 27.51 4.87 -8.94
C ALA A 212 27.92 5.38 -7.54
N ASP A 213 27.02 5.95 -6.75
CA ASP A 213 27.27 6.35 -5.38
C ASP A 213 27.41 5.10 -4.49
N PRO A 214 28.56 4.86 -3.82
CA PRO A 214 28.75 3.71 -2.94
C PRO A 214 27.66 3.58 -1.88
N ALA A 215 27.15 4.70 -1.37
CA ALA A 215 26.11 4.71 -0.35
C ALA A 215 24.83 4.00 -0.80
N MET A 216 24.56 3.93 -2.11
CA MET A 216 23.38 3.23 -2.66
C MET A 216 23.48 1.70 -2.59
N ALA A 217 24.70 1.13 -2.49
CA ALA A 217 24.90 -0.31 -2.35
C ALA A 217 25.11 -0.74 -0.89
N GLU A 218 25.37 0.20 0.01
CA GLU A 218 25.65 -0.03 1.43
C GLU A 218 24.36 -0.02 2.26
N PHE A 219 23.56 -1.08 2.13
CA PHE A 219 22.39 -1.27 2.99
C PHE A 219 22.23 -2.72 3.43
N VAL A 220 21.50 -2.91 4.54
CA VAL A 220 21.01 -4.23 4.94
C VAL A 220 19.58 -4.35 4.41
N PRO A 221 19.26 -5.34 3.56
CA PRO A 221 17.90 -5.54 3.12
C PRO A 221 16.96 -5.76 4.30
N GLY A 222 15.71 -5.35 4.11
CA GLY A 222 14.65 -5.59 5.07
C GLY A 222 13.33 -5.83 4.37
N TRP A 223 12.39 -6.45 5.07
CA TRP A 223 11.03 -6.57 4.60
C TRP A 223 10.38 -5.19 4.51
N ILE A 224 9.86 -4.85 3.33
CA ILE A 224 9.07 -3.65 3.06
C ILE A 224 7.62 -4.05 2.75
N HIS A 225 6.68 -3.13 2.94
CA HIS A 225 5.30 -3.30 2.45
C HIS A 225 5.27 -3.41 0.92
N GLY A 226 6.12 -2.65 0.23
CA GLY A 226 6.28 -2.72 -1.23
C GLY A 226 5.20 -2.00 -2.04
N ASP A 227 4.20 -1.44 -1.35
CA ASP A 227 3.18 -0.55 -1.92
C ASP A 227 2.66 0.49 -0.94
N ALA A 228 3.59 1.23 -0.33
CA ALA A 228 3.30 2.33 0.59
C ALA A 228 2.66 3.56 -0.11
N THR A 229 1.47 3.39 -0.69
CA THR A 229 0.62 4.49 -1.17
C THR A 229 -0.21 5.06 -0.04
N THR A 230 -0.62 6.31 -0.17
CA THR A 230 -1.45 7.02 0.84
C THR A 230 -2.81 6.35 1.08
N SER A 231 -3.33 5.57 0.12
CA SER A 231 -4.57 4.80 0.29
C SER A 231 -4.42 3.57 1.17
N ASN A 232 -3.20 3.08 1.38
CA ASN A 232 -2.95 1.81 2.06
C ASN A 232 -2.74 1.95 3.56
N PHE A 233 -2.72 3.18 4.09
CA PHE A 233 -2.61 3.47 5.51
C PHE A 233 -3.92 4.03 6.02
N ILE A 234 -4.61 3.29 6.89
CA ILE A 234 -5.93 3.64 7.42
C ILE A 234 -5.82 3.95 8.91
N VAL A 235 -6.22 5.15 9.30
CA VAL A 235 -6.48 5.48 10.71
C VAL A 235 -7.82 4.87 11.08
N ALA A 236 -7.78 3.74 11.79
CA ALA A 236 -8.98 3.01 12.13
C ALA A 236 -9.86 3.80 13.10
N HIS A 237 -11.18 3.73 12.95
CA HIS A 237 -12.12 4.33 13.90
C HIS A 237 -11.99 3.75 15.32
N ALA A 238 -11.59 2.48 15.42
CA ALA A 238 -11.25 1.84 16.68
C ALA A 238 -9.94 2.35 17.32
N GLY A 239 -9.20 3.20 16.62
CA GLY A 239 -7.89 3.71 17.03
C GLY A 239 -6.73 2.98 16.34
N GLY A 240 -5.58 3.65 16.29
CA GLY A 240 -4.37 3.15 15.63
C GLY A 240 -4.36 3.31 14.11
N LEU A 241 -3.25 2.92 13.51
CA LEU A 241 -3.01 2.88 12.08
C LEU A 241 -2.91 1.43 11.62
N VAL A 242 -3.62 1.11 10.54
CA VAL A 242 -3.55 -0.19 9.88
C VAL A 242 -3.05 -0.01 8.47
N ALA A 243 -1.94 -0.67 8.13
CA ALA A 243 -1.46 -0.78 6.76
C ALA A 243 -2.11 -2.00 6.09
N ILE A 244 -2.66 -1.84 4.89
CA ILE A 244 -3.41 -2.86 4.15
C ILE A 244 -2.78 -3.14 2.77
N ASP A 245 -3.20 -4.24 2.13
CA ASP A 245 -2.75 -4.60 0.78
C ASP A 245 -1.26 -5.03 0.71
N TRP A 246 -0.91 -6.00 1.55
CA TRP A 246 0.45 -6.54 1.71
C TRP A 246 0.90 -7.46 0.56
N GLU A 247 0.16 -7.58 -0.55
CA GLU A 247 0.47 -8.52 -1.63
C GLU A 247 1.83 -8.26 -2.33
N ARG A 248 2.40 -7.06 -2.15
CA ARG A 248 3.71 -6.67 -2.71
C ARG A 248 4.86 -6.71 -1.71
N MET A 249 4.62 -7.22 -0.51
CA MET A 249 5.63 -7.33 0.54
C MET A 249 6.81 -8.18 0.05
N ARG A 250 8.02 -7.66 0.21
CA ARG A 250 9.27 -8.31 -0.24
C ARG A 250 10.47 -7.78 0.55
N GLU A 251 11.61 -8.46 0.42
CA GLU A 251 12.90 -7.93 0.87
C GLU A 251 13.41 -6.91 -0.14
N ALA A 252 13.84 -5.74 0.33
CA ALA A 252 14.41 -4.67 -0.48
C ALA A 252 15.17 -3.68 0.42
N ASP A 253 15.68 -2.58 -0.15
CA ASP A 253 16.16 -1.44 0.63
C ASP A 253 14.99 -0.76 1.37
N PRO A 254 15.02 -0.65 2.72
CA PRO A 254 14.05 0.15 3.48
C PRO A 254 13.90 1.60 2.97
N ALA A 255 14.97 2.18 2.42
CA ALA A 255 14.94 3.52 1.84
C ALA A 255 13.98 3.62 0.64
N SER A 256 13.74 2.51 -0.07
CA SER A 256 12.82 2.45 -1.21
C SER A 256 11.36 2.67 -0.81
N GLU A 257 10.97 2.18 0.36
CA GLU A 257 9.64 2.35 0.93
C GLU A 257 9.43 3.79 1.42
N VAL A 258 10.44 4.35 2.12
CA VAL A 258 10.41 5.76 2.57
C VAL A 258 10.32 6.70 1.37
N GLY A 259 11.17 6.50 0.35
CA GLY A 259 11.13 7.30 -0.87
C GLY A 259 9.78 7.22 -1.59
N ARG A 260 9.17 6.02 -1.63
CA ARG A 260 7.82 5.86 -2.18
C ARG A 260 6.78 6.67 -1.41
N LEU A 261 6.77 6.57 -0.09
CA LEU A 261 5.84 7.30 0.76
C LEU A 261 5.98 8.82 0.53
N LEU A 262 7.21 9.33 0.52
CA LEU A 262 7.47 10.76 0.30
C LEU A 262 6.94 11.25 -1.06
N ALA A 263 7.11 10.45 -2.13
CA ALA A 263 6.59 10.77 -3.45
C ALA A 263 5.05 10.79 -3.48
N GLU A 264 4.41 9.80 -2.86
CA GLU A 264 2.94 9.69 -2.79
C GLU A 264 2.33 10.81 -1.95
N VAL A 265 2.89 11.11 -0.78
CA VAL A 265 2.41 12.20 0.08
C VAL A 265 2.61 13.56 -0.59
N THR A 266 3.78 13.82 -1.18
CA THR A 266 4.03 15.05 -1.94
C THR A 266 3.00 15.21 -3.07
N HIS A 267 2.76 14.14 -3.82
CA HIS A 267 1.76 14.15 -4.88
C HIS A 267 0.36 14.44 -4.33
N ALA A 268 -0.05 13.81 -3.22
CA ALA A 268 -1.34 14.04 -2.58
C ALA A 268 -1.51 15.51 -2.14
N ILE A 269 -0.49 16.11 -1.54
CA ILE A 269 -0.51 17.53 -1.14
C ILE A 269 -0.80 18.44 -2.33
N LEU A 270 -0.04 18.27 -3.42
CA LEU A 270 -0.20 19.06 -4.65
C LEU A 270 -1.57 18.82 -5.29
N ARG A 271 -2.02 17.56 -5.37
CA ARG A 271 -3.31 17.16 -5.91
C ARG A 271 -4.47 17.81 -5.16
N TYR A 272 -4.39 17.89 -3.84
CA TYR A 272 -5.44 18.49 -3.00
C TYR A 272 -5.16 19.97 -2.69
N GLY A 273 -4.67 20.70 -3.70
CA GLY A 273 -4.59 22.16 -3.72
C GLY A 273 -3.42 22.77 -2.95
N GLY A 274 -2.43 21.95 -2.56
CA GLY A 274 -1.17 22.38 -1.95
C GLY A 274 -0.20 23.03 -2.93
N ASN A 275 0.91 23.55 -2.41
CA ASN A 275 2.02 24.08 -3.21
C ASN A 275 3.33 23.35 -2.88
N SER A 276 4.41 23.71 -3.56
CA SER A 276 5.74 23.12 -3.38
C SER A 276 6.27 23.30 -1.96
N ASP A 277 5.99 24.44 -1.33
CA ASP A 277 6.53 24.78 -0.02
C ASP A 277 5.86 23.91 1.05
N GLU A 278 4.53 23.80 1.02
CA GLU A 278 3.76 22.91 1.88
C GLU A 278 4.19 21.44 1.70
N ALA A 279 4.40 21.01 0.45
CA ALA A 279 4.89 19.66 0.17
C ALA A 279 6.31 19.43 0.75
N SER A 280 7.20 20.43 0.64
CA SER A 280 8.55 20.35 1.19
C SER A 280 8.56 20.31 2.72
N GLU A 281 7.67 21.04 3.39
CA GLU A 281 7.52 20.97 4.85
C GLU A 281 7.06 19.58 5.30
N VAL A 282 6.09 19.00 4.58
CA VAL A 282 5.58 17.65 4.84
C VAL A 282 6.65 16.58 4.58
N ASP A 283 7.46 16.74 3.54
CA ASP A 283 8.60 15.87 3.25
C ASP A 283 9.60 15.87 4.42
N VAL A 284 10.07 17.05 4.84
CA VAL A 284 11.01 17.23 5.95
C VAL A 284 10.45 16.64 7.24
N PHE A 285 9.16 16.89 7.53
CA PHE A 285 8.49 16.31 8.70
C PHE A 285 8.50 14.77 8.64
N THR A 286 8.13 14.20 7.50
CA THR A 286 8.01 12.74 7.33
C THR A 286 9.37 12.06 7.48
N ARG A 287 10.43 12.63 6.90
CA ARG A 287 11.82 12.15 7.07
C ARG A 287 12.25 12.19 8.52
N SER A 288 11.98 13.30 9.20
CA SER A 288 12.32 13.49 10.61
C SER A 288 11.57 12.51 11.52
N ALA A 289 10.28 12.29 11.27
CA ALA A 289 9.47 11.34 12.02
C ALA A 289 9.96 9.90 11.82
N TYR A 290 10.35 9.53 10.59
CA TYR A 290 10.91 8.21 10.31
C TYR A 290 12.27 8.02 10.97
N ALA A 291 13.19 8.97 10.82
CA ALA A 291 14.50 8.91 11.47
C ALA A 291 14.38 8.83 13.00
N GLY A 292 13.50 9.63 13.60
CA GLY A 292 13.25 9.60 15.05
C GLY A 292 12.57 8.33 15.56
N ALA A 293 12.01 7.51 14.68
CA ALA A 293 11.43 6.21 15.01
C ALA A 293 12.43 5.04 14.87
N LEU A 294 13.59 5.28 14.25
CA LEU A 294 14.63 4.27 14.13
C LEU A 294 15.44 4.14 15.43
N PRO A 295 15.95 2.95 15.75
CA PRO A 295 16.93 2.76 16.81
C PRO A 295 18.26 3.47 16.52
N ASP A 296 19.01 3.82 17.58
CA ASP A 296 20.30 4.54 17.48
C ASP A 296 21.40 3.80 16.68
N ASP A 297 21.30 2.48 16.50
CA ASP A 297 22.26 1.69 15.72
C ASP A 297 22.03 1.76 14.20
N TRP A 298 20.96 2.43 13.77
CA TRP A 298 20.70 2.68 12.36
C TRP A 298 21.36 3.97 11.88
N ASP A 299 22.03 3.88 10.74
CA ASP A 299 22.47 5.06 10.00
C ASP A 299 21.28 5.69 9.26
N ALA A 300 20.53 6.53 9.98
CA ALA A 300 19.37 7.22 9.45
C ALA A 300 19.75 8.17 8.30
N ASP A 301 20.92 8.80 8.36
CA ASP A 301 21.37 9.75 7.34
C ASP A 301 21.66 9.04 6.02
N ALA A 302 22.39 7.91 6.05
CA ALA A 302 22.64 7.10 4.85
C ALA A 302 21.33 6.56 4.24
N LEU A 303 20.39 6.10 5.08
CA LEU A 303 19.08 5.65 4.61
C LEU A 303 18.28 6.79 3.97
N LEU A 304 18.22 7.95 4.63
CA LEU A 304 17.49 9.11 4.11
C LEU A 304 18.12 9.66 2.84
N HIS A 305 19.44 9.59 2.70
CA HIS A 305 20.15 9.90 1.45
C HIS A 305 19.64 9.01 0.30
N ARG A 306 19.68 7.68 0.47
CA ARG A 306 19.16 6.75 -0.54
C ARG A 306 17.67 6.95 -0.83
N SER A 307 16.88 7.29 0.19
CA SER A 307 15.43 7.49 0.01
C SER A 307 15.12 8.62 -0.97
N THR A 308 16.03 9.58 -1.16
CA THR A 308 15.91 10.66 -2.15
C THR A 308 15.93 10.12 -3.59
N PHE A 309 16.83 9.19 -3.90
CA PHE A 309 16.81 8.48 -5.19
C PHE A 309 15.47 7.76 -5.39
N HIS A 310 15.00 7.03 -4.38
CA HIS A 310 13.75 6.29 -4.48
C HIS A 310 12.51 7.20 -4.55
N GLN A 311 12.57 8.38 -3.94
CA GLN A 311 11.53 9.42 -4.07
C GLN A 311 11.47 9.94 -5.50
N ALA A 312 12.62 10.23 -6.12
CA ALA A 312 12.67 10.63 -7.53
C ALA A 312 12.12 9.53 -8.44
N SER A 313 12.58 8.28 -8.25
CA SER A 313 12.10 7.11 -9.01
C SER A 313 10.60 6.90 -8.85
N SER A 314 10.07 7.03 -7.62
CA SER A 314 8.64 6.93 -7.34
C SER A 314 7.84 8.11 -7.90
N THR A 315 8.42 9.30 -7.97
CA THR A 315 7.81 10.46 -8.64
C THR A 315 7.65 10.19 -10.13
N LEU A 316 8.66 9.62 -10.79
CA LEU A 316 8.56 9.15 -12.19
C LEU A 316 7.51 8.05 -12.36
N ARG A 317 7.44 7.10 -11.41
CA ARG A 317 6.40 6.05 -11.38
C ARG A 317 5.00 6.65 -11.36
N ILE A 318 4.76 7.71 -10.61
CA ILE A 318 3.45 8.38 -10.57
C ILE A 318 3.22 9.13 -11.88
N ALA A 319 4.22 9.87 -12.36
CA ALA A 319 4.16 10.66 -13.60
C ALA A 319 3.84 9.81 -14.84
N ARG A 320 4.12 8.51 -14.86
CA ARG A 320 3.80 7.66 -16.02
C ARG A 320 2.29 7.41 -16.20
N ASN A 321 1.48 7.63 -15.17
CA ASN A 321 0.06 7.29 -15.22
C ASN A 321 -0.74 8.23 -16.15
N GLY A 322 -1.60 7.66 -16.99
CA GLY A 322 -2.36 8.40 -18.01
C GLY A 322 -3.55 9.20 -17.49
N TRP A 323 -3.92 9.08 -16.22
CA TRP A 323 -4.97 9.89 -15.61
C TRP A 323 -4.50 11.28 -15.19
N LEU A 324 -3.18 11.54 -15.23
CA LEU A 324 -2.59 12.87 -15.05
C LEU A 324 -2.53 13.62 -16.38
N THR A 325 -2.70 14.94 -16.33
CA THR A 325 -2.49 15.80 -17.50
C THR A 325 -1.01 15.83 -17.89
N ARG A 326 -0.70 16.12 -19.16
CA ARG A 326 0.70 16.23 -19.61
C ARG A 326 1.49 17.27 -18.80
N LEU A 327 0.86 18.39 -18.42
CA LEU A 327 1.50 19.43 -17.62
C LEU A 327 1.90 18.93 -16.23
N GLU A 328 1.00 18.24 -15.52
CA GLU A 328 1.29 17.64 -14.22
C GLU A 328 2.42 16.61 -14.34
N ARG A 329 2.37 15.74 -15.36
CA ARG A 329 3.40 14.72 -15.61
C ARG A 329 4.78 15.35 -15.85
N MET A 330 4.85 16.45 -16.61
CA MET A 330 6.10 17.21 -16.82
C MET A 330 6.58 17.90 -15.54
N GLY A 331 5.67 18.44 -14.73
CA GLY A 331 6.01 19.00 -13.42
C GLY A 331 6.65 17.96 -12.49
N MET A 332 6.10 16.74 -12.47
CA MET A 332 6.66 15.62 -11.71
C MET A 332 8.02 15.16 -12.27
N VAL A 333 8.22 15.19 -13.59
CA VAL A 333 9.54 14.93 -14.19
C VAL A 333 10.57 15.97 -13.71
N ALA A 334 10.23 17.26 -13.74
CA ALA A 334 11.11 18.31 -13.27
C ALA A 334 11.45 18.16 -11.77
N GLN A 335 10.46 17.78 -10.96
CA GLN A 335 10.67 17.47 -9.54
C GLN A 335 11.61 16.28 -9.34
N ALA A 336 11.42 15.19 -10.08
CA ALA A 336 12.31 14.02 -10.01
C ALA A 336 13.76 14.39 -10.42
N MET A 337 13.93 15.22 -11.44
CA MET A 337 15.26 15.73 -11.82
C MET A 337 15.89 16.56 -10.71
N ALA A 338 15.10 17.44 -10.05
CA ALA A 338 15.60 18.26 -8.95
C ALA A 338 16.05 17.42 -7.74
N LEU A 339 15.35 16.31 -7.45
CA LEU A 339 15.74 15.36 -6.41
C LEU A 339 17.03 14.61 -6.76
N LEU A 340 17.28 14.35 -8.04
CA LEU A 340 18.48 13.61 -8.48
C LEU A 340 19.69 14.50 -8.76
N ALA A 341 19.52 15.83 -8.81
CA ALA A 341 20.45 16.81 -9.38
C ALA A 341 21.84 16.85 -8.72
#